data_AF-A0A346A1Z4-F1
#
_entry.id   AF-A0A346A1Z4-F1
#
_cell.length_a   1.000
_cell.length_b   1.000
_cell.length_c   1.000
_cell.angle_alpha   90.00
_cell.angle_beta   90.00
_cell.angle_gamma   90.00
#
_symmetry.space_group_name_H-M   'P 1'
#
loop_
_entity.id
_entity.type
_entity.pdbx_description
1 polymer ?
#
loop_
_entity_poly.entity_id
_entity_poly.type
_entity_poly.pdbx_seq_one_letter_code
_entity_poly.pdbx_strand_id
1 'polypeptide(L)'
;MDHLATAVDPFVFRLSIFVLAVFVGYYVVWSVTPALHTPLMSVTNAISSVIVVGALLAVGVALAANDSGPLWSRILGFVALVFASINIFGGFLVTQRMLAMYQKKKK
;
A
#
# COMPACT_ATOMS: atom_id res chain seq x y z
N MET A 1 -1.36 -20.41 16.54
CA MET A 1 -1.70 -20.13 15.13
C MET A 1 -0.76 -20.85 14.16
N ASP A 2 0.39 -21.34 14.64
CA ASP A 2 1.40 -22.04 13.81
C ASP A 2 1.06 -23.50 13.48
N HIS A 3 0.05 -24.09 14.13
CA HIS A 3 -0.30 -25.51 13.97
C HIS A 3 -1.25 -25.81 12.79
N LEU A 4 -1.87 -24.78 12.19
CA LEU A 4 -2.70 -24.93 10.99
C LEU A 4 -1.90 -24.71 9.69
N ALA A 5 -0.75 -24.04 9.79
CA ALA A 5 0.09 -23.68 8.65
C ALA A 5 0.92 -24.85 8.10
N THR A 6 1.02 -25.97 8.81
CA THR A 6 1.71 -27.17 8.34
C THR A 6 0.82 -28.10 7.50
N ALA A 7 -0.50 -27.92 7.53
CA ALA A 7 -1.46 -28.75 6.80
C ALA A 7 -1.85 -28.18 5.42
N VAL A 8 -1.64 -26.88 5.20
CA VAL A 8 -2.02 -26.19 3.96
C VAL A 8 -0.77 -25.62 3.31
N ASP A 9 -0.60 -25.87 2.01
CA ASP A 9 0.51 -25.37 1.24
C ASP A 9 0.60 -23.81 1.33
N PRO A 10 1.80 -23.23 1.59
CA PRO A 10 1.96 -21.79 1.75
C PRO A 10 1.49 -20.96 0.54
N PHE A 11 1.58 -21.50 -0.67
CA PHE A 11 1.05 -20.85 -1.87
C PHE A 11 -0.48 -20.84 -1.83
N VAL A 12 -1.12 -21.98 -1.54
CA VAL A 12 -2.59 -22.06 -1.42
C VAL A 12 -3.11 -21.12 -0.33
N PHE A 13 -2.39 -21.01 0.79
CA PHE A 13 -2.72 -20.07 1.87
C PHE A 13 -2.66 -18.61 1.40
N ARG A 14 -1.56 -18.18 0.78
CA ARG A 14 -1.41 -16.79 0.26
C ARG A 14 -2.40 -16.48 -0.86
N LEU A 15 -2.66 -17.46 -1.73
CA LEU A 15 -3.65 -17.35 -2.81
C LEU A 15 -5.07 -17.18 -2.25
N SER A 16 -5.40 -17.92 -1.19
CA SER A 16 -6.69 -17.78 -0.50
C SER A 16 -6.86 -16.37 0.07
N ILE A 17 -5.83 -15.82 0.75
CA ILE A 17 -5.85 -14.44 1.24
C ILE A 17 -6.03 -13.46 0.09
N PHE A 18 -5.31 -13.63 -1.02
CA PHE A 18 -5.42 -12.78 -2.19
C PHE A 18 -6.85 -12.76 -2.77
N VAL A 19 -7.45 -13.93 -2.98
CA VAL A 19 -8.81 -14.05 -3.51
C VAL A 19 -9.83 -13.40 -2.57
N LEU A 20 -9.73 -13.66 -1.25
CA LEU A 20 -10.61 -13.04 -0.26
C LEU A 20 -10.45 -11.51 -0.23
N ALA A 21 -9.22 -11.00 -0.35
CA ALA A 21 -8.96 -9.57 -0.41
C ALA A 21 -9.58 -8.90 -1.65
N VAL A 22 -9.60 -9.58 -2.80
CA VAL A 22 -10.28 -9.09 -4.01
C VAL A 22 -11.79 -8.96 -3.78
N PHE A 23 -12.42 -9.98 -3.18
CA PHE A 23 -13.85 -9.91 -2.83
C PHE A 23 -14.14 -8.73 -1.90
N VAL A 24 -13.36 -8.58 -0.82
CA VAL A 24 -13.51 -7.45 0.11
C VAL A 24 -13.34 -6.12 -0.61
N GLY A 25 -12.30 -5.97 -1.43
CA GLY A 25 -12.04 -4.75 -2.21
C GLY A 25 -13.21 -4.37 -3.13
N TYR A 26 -13.79 -5.35 -3.82
CA TYR A 26 -14.95 -5.15 -4.68
C TYR A 26 -16.15 -4.60 -3.90
N TYR A 27 -16.53 -5.23 -2.78
CA TYR A 27 -17.68 -4.77 -1.98
C TYR A 27 -17.45 -3.41 -1.35
N VAL A 28 -16.22 -3.11 -0.92
CA VAL A 28 -15.85 -1.79 -0.36
C VAL A 28 -16.05 -0.69 -1.40
N VAL A 29 -15.56 -0.88 -2.63
CA VAL A 29 -15.68 0.12 -3.70
C VAL A 29 -17.11 0.23 -4.23
N TRP A 30 -17.87 -0.85 -4.27
CA TRP A 30 -19.25 -0.84 -4.77
C TRP A 30 -20.19 -0.01 -3.87
N SER A 31 -19.91 0.07 -2.57
CA SER A 31 -20.73 0.77 -1.58
C SER A 31 -20.50 2.29 -1.47
N VAL A 32 -19.71 2.89 -2.36
CA VAL A 32 -19.38 4.32 -2.30
C VAL A 32 -20.45 5.19 -2.96
N THR A 33 -20.67 6.40 -2.45
CA THR A 33 -21.60 7.35 -3.08
C THR A 33 -21.00 7.90 -4.39
N PRO A 34 -21.79 8.13 -5.45
CA PRO A 34 -21.26 8.54 -6.75
C PRO A 34 -20.42 9.83 -6.73
N ALA A 35 -20.76 10.77 -5.85
CA ALA A 35 -20.03 12.02 -5.68
C ALA A 35 -18.61 11.82 -5.11
N LEU A 36 -18.30 10.66 -4.51
CA LEU A 36 -17.02 10.36 -3.89
C LEU A 36 -16.09 9.52 -4.78
N HIS A 37 -16.46 9.14 -6.00
CA HIS A 37 -15.57 8.35 -6.87
C HIS A 37 -14.24 9.06 -7.18
N THR A 38 -14.24 10.38 -7.38
CA THR A 38 -13.01 11.15 -7.63
C THR A 38 -12.11 11.21 -6.38
N PRO A 39 -12.63 11.54 -5.18
CA PRO A 39 -11.88 11.37 -3.93
C PRO A 39 -11.39 9.93 -3.70
N LEU A 40 -12.21 8.93 -4.00
CA LEU A 40 -11.86 7.51 -3.85
C LEU A 40 -10.68 7.12 -4.74
N MET A 41 -10.66 7.60 -5.98
CA MET A 41 -9.53 7.39 -6.91
C MET A 41 -8.23 7.96 -6.33
N SER A 42 -8.29 9.12 -5.67
CA SER A 42 -7.14 9.72 -5.01
C SER A 42 -6.69 8.89 -3.78
N VAL A 43 -7.63 8.39 -2.98
CA VAL A 43 -7.34 7.50 -1.84
C VAL A 43 -6.68 6.21 -2.29
N THR A 44 -7.20 5.54 -3.31
CA THR A 44 -6.64 4.27 -3.79
C THR A 44 -5.24 4.46 -4.37
N ASN A 45 -4.95 5.61 -4.98
CA ASN A 45 -3.59 5.98 -5.37
C ASN A 45 -2.66 6.10 -4.15
N ALA A 46 -3.09 6.77 -3.07
CA ALA A 46 -2.31 6.86 -1.84
C ALA A 46 -2.07 5.47 -1.20
N ILE A 47 -3.11 4.62 -1.13
CA ILE A 47 -3.03 3.26 -0.57
C ILE A 47 -2.11 2.34 -1.38
N SER A 48 -2.03 2.52 -2.70
CA SER A 48 -1.12 1.75 -3.56
C SER A 48 0.36 1.86 -3.14
N SER A 49 0.69 2.88 -2.34
CA SER A 49 2.02 3.08 -1.77
C SER A 49 2.43 2.06 -0.69
N VAL A 50 1.68 0.98 -0.49
CA VAL A 50 2.11 -0.21 0.29
C VAL A 50 3.47 -0.76 -0.19
N ILE A 51 3.87 -0.44 -1.43
CA ILE A 51 5.19 -0.68 -2.00
C ILE A 51 6.34 -0.14 -1.12
N VAL A 52 6.08 0.85 -0.26
CA VAL A 52 7.05 1.35 0.74
C VAL A 52 7.63 0.24 1.61
N VAL A 53 6.85 -0.80 1.93
CA VAL A 53 7.31 -1.96 2.71
C VAL A 53 8.40 -2.72 1.94
N GLY A 54 8.20 -2.92 0.63
CA GLY A 54 9.19 -3.54 -0.24
C GLY A 54 10.46 -2.69 -0.39
N ALA A 55 10.32 -1.37 -0.51
CA ALA A 55 11.45 -0.45 -0.58
C ALA A 55 12.28 -0.45 0.72
N LEU A 56 11.62 -0.48 1.88
CA LEU A 56 12.27 -0.60 3.18
C LEU A 56 13.01 -1.93 3.33
N LEU A 57 12.46 -3.04 2.84
CA LEU A 57 13.17 -4.32 2.85
C LEU A 57 14.40 -4.28 1.93
N ALA A 58 14.28 -3.69 0.73
CA ALA A 58 15.38 -3.57 -0.22
C ALA A 58 16.57 -2.74 0.32
N VAL A 59 16.30 -1.67 1.08
CA VAL A 59 17.35 -0.82 1.69
C VAL A 59 17.81 -1.38 3.04
N GLY A 60 16.87 -1.79 3.89
CA GLY A 60 17.10 -2.12 5.30
C GLY A 60 17.71 -3.51 5.52
N VAL A 61 17.29 -4.52 4.78
CA VAL A 61 17.89 -5.88 4.89
C VAL A 61 19.35 -5.84 4.46
N ALA A 62 19.66 -5.07 3.43
CA ALA A 62 21.03 -4.91 2.93
C ALA A 62 21.96 -4.22 3.96
N LEU A 63 21.43 -3.40 4.88
CA LEU A 63 22.20 -2.78 5.96
C LEU A 63 22.37 -3.72 7.18
N ALA A 64 21.31 -4.43 7.55
CA ALA A 64 21.27 -5.25 8.77
C ALA A 64 22.04 -6.57 8.64
N ALA A 65 22.12 -7.15 7.44
CA ALA A 65 22.73 -8.45 7.21
C ALA A 65 24.27 -8.41 7.00
N ASN A 66 24.92 -7.23 7.05
CA ASN A 66 26.32 -7.05 6.61
C ASN A 66 26.59 -7.63 5.20
N ASP A 67 25.53 -7.82 4.41
CA ASP A 67 25.61 -8.47 3.12
C ASP A 67 26.17 -7.45 2.14
N SER A 68 27.26 -7.81 1.45
CA SER A 68 27.81 -7.10 0.29
C SER A 68 26.92 -7.30 -0.94
N GLY A 69 25.61 -7.16 -0.74
CA GLY A 69 24.64 -7.07 -1.81
C GLY A 69 25.03 -5.91 -2.73
N PRO A 70 24.79 -6.04 -4.05
CA PRO A 70 25.31 -5.08 -4.99
C PRO A 70 24.82 -3.66 -4.72
N LEU A 71 25.72 -2.67 -4.75
CA LEU A 71 25.43 -1.28 -4.39
C LEU A 71 24.22 -0.71 -5.17
N TRP A 72 24.01 -1.17 -6.40
CA TRP A 72 22.88 -0.78 -7.23
C TRP A 72 21.52 -1.17 -6.64
N SER A 73 21.41 -2.31 -5.95
CA SER A 73 20.15 -2.70 -5.28
C SER A 73 19.77 -1.71 -4.17
N ARG A 74 20.75 -1.23 -3.41
CA ARG A 74 20.54 -0.24 -2.34
C ARG A 74 20.13 1.12 -2.90
N ILE A 75 20.79 1.57 -3.97
CA ILE A 75 20.46 2.83 -4.64
C ILE A 75 19.04 2.77 -5.20
N LEU A 76 18.68 1.69 -5.90
CA LEU A 76 17.32 1.51 -6.44
C LEU A 76 16.27 1.42 -5.33
N GLY A 77 16.57 0.72 -4.23
CA GLY A 77 15.69 0.67 -3.05
C GLY A 77 15.48 2.05 -2.43
N PHE A 78 16.53 2.86 -2.33
CA PHE A 78 16.45 4.23 -1.82
C PHE A 78 15.61 5.12 -2.73
N VAL A 79 15.81 5.05 -4.05
CA VAL A 79 14.98 5.78 -5.03
C VAL A 79 13.52 5.34 -4.94
N ALA A 80 13.26 4.03 -4.84
CA ALA A 80 11.92 3.49 -4.65
C ALA A 80 11.26 4.00 -3.36
N LEU A 81 12.04 4.13 -2.27
CA LEU A 81 11.55 4.66 -1.00
C LEU A 81 11.16 6.14 -1.12
N VAL A 82 11.95 6.94 -1.84
CA VAL A 82 11.65 8.35 -2.11
C VAL A 82 10.36 8.47 -2.93
N PHE A 83 10.22 7.71 -4.02
CA PHE A 83 9.00 7.74 -4.83
C PHE A 83 7.76 7.23 -4.08
N ALA A 84 7.90 6.17 -3.28
CA ALA A 84 6.82 5.70 -2.42
C ALA A 84 6.41 6.79 -1.42
N SER A 85 7.36 7.49 -0.81
CA SER A 85 7.09 8.60 0.12
C SER A 85 6.33 9.73 -0.57
N ILE A 86 6.75 10.15 -1.77
CA ILE A 86 6.05 11.18 -2.55
C ILE A 86 4.60 10.77 -2.84
N ASN A 87 4.37 9.51 -3.21
CA ASN A 87 3.01 9.01 -3.47
C ASN A 87 2.15 8.98 -2.18
N ILE A 88 2.70 8.55 -1.04
CA ILE A 88 2.02 8.60 0.26
C ILE A 88 1.60 10.03 0.58
N PHE A 89 2.57 10.95 0.68
CA PHE A 89 2.29 12.31 1.13
C PHE A 89 1.44 13.09 0.12
N GLY A 90 1.74 12.97 -1.17
CA GLY A 90 0.98 13.62 -2.23
C GLY A 90 -0.45 13.08 -2.33
N GLY A 91 -0.61 11.77 -2.32
CA GLY A 91 -1.90 11.10 -2.41
C GLY A 91 -2.81 11.44 -1.24
N PHE A 92 -2.31 11.40 -0.01
CA PHE A 92 -3.13 11.75 1.17
C PHE A 92 -3.42 13.26 1.26
N LEU A 93 -2.48 14.13 0.88
CA LEU A 93 -2.71 15.59 0.89
C LEU A 93 -3.77 16.01 -0.13
N VAL A 94 -3.71 15.46 -1.36
CA VAL A 94 -4.72 15.73 -2.40
C VAL A 94 -6.08 15.19 -1.97
N THR A 95 -6.12 13.97 -1.45
CA THR A 95 -7.35 13.37 -0.91
C THR A 95 -7.98 14.25 0.18
N GLN A 96 -7.18 14.74 1.12
CA GLN A 96 -7.67 15.59 2.21
C GLN A 96 -8.30 16.87 1.65
N ARG A 97 -7.65 17.52 0.65
CA ARG A 97 -8.20 18.70 -0.02
C ARG A 97 -9.52 18.39 -0.73
N MET A 98 -9.61 17.23 -1.39
CA MET A 98 -10.84 16.80 -2.04
C MET A 98 -11.98 16.58 -1.04
N LEU A 99 -11.73 15.88 0.06
CA LEU A 99 -12.73 15.61 1.09
C LEU A 99 -13.12 16.88 1.87
N ALA A 100 -12.20 17.82 2.05
CA ALA A 100 -12.48 19.10 2.70
C ALA A 100 -13.55 19.93 1.96
N MET A 101 -13.68 19.77 0.63
CA MET A 101 -14.73 20.43 -0.15
C MET A 101 -16.15 19.93 0.18
N TYR A 102 -16.27 18.72 0.74
CA TYR A 102 -17.55 18.14 1.17
C TYR A 102 -17.86 18.40 2.64
N GLN A 103 -16.94 18.97 3.40
CA GLN A 103 -17.17 19.32 4.80
C GLN A 103 -17.97 20.63 4.87
N LYS A 104 -19.09 20.63 5.59
CA LYS A 104 -19.80 21.88 5.90
C LYS A 104 -18.86 22.79 6.67
N LYS A 105 -18.68 24.02 6.17
CA LYS A 105 -17.89 25.07 6.83
C LYS A 105 -18.43 25.21 8.27
N LYS A 106 -17.62 24.90 9.28
CA LYS A 106 -17.96 25.25 10.67
C LYS A 106 -18.13 26.76 10.70
N LYS A 107 -19.32 27.22 11.11
CA LYS A 107 -19.57 28.64 11.42
C LYS A 107 -18.66 29.07 12.56
#